data_AF-A0A7S0EP07-F1
#
_entry.id   AF-A0A7S0EP07-F1
#
_cell.length_a   1.000
_cell.length_b   1.000
_cell.length_c   1.000
_cell.angle_alpha   90.00
_cell.angle_beta   90.00
_cell.angle_gamma   90.00
#
_symmetry.space_group_name_H-M   'P 1'
#
loop_
_entity.id
_entity.type
_entity.pdbx_description
1 polymer ?
#
loop_
_entity_poly.entity_id
_entity_poly.type
_entity_poly.pdbx_seq_one_letter_code
_entity_poly.pdbx_strand_id
1 'polypeptide(L)'
;DCHGLPIEHEIEKSLGLKSRCEILQMGIPGFNQECRKVVMRYSQEWKRIVKRLARWIDMDNDYKTLDFKYMESVWWACKELFKKGLIYRGFKVMPYSTGCGTSLSNF
;
A
#
# COMPACT_ATOMS: atom_id res chain seq x y z
N ASP A 1 -0.75 -8.18 0.46
CA ASP A 1 -0.30 -6.81 0.21
C ASP A 1 -1.39 -5.85 0.66
N CYS A 2 -1.02 -4.80 1.37
CA CYS A 2 -1.91 -3.95 2.15
C CYS A 2 -1.64 -2.45 2.00
N HIS A 3 -0.66 -2.04 1.18
CA HIS A 3 -0.28 -0.64 1.00
C HIS A 3 -0.28 -0.25 -0.49
N GLY A 4 -0.17 1.05 -0.75
CA GLY A 4 0.13 1.61 -2.06
C GLY A 4 -1.09 1.86 -2.96
N LEU A 5 -0.76 2.24 -4.20
CA LEU A 5 -1.70 2.80 -5.18
C LEU A 5 -2.98 1.99 -5.43
N PRO A 6 -2.99 0.63 -5.46
CA PRO A 6 -4.22 -0.11 -5.71
C PRO A 6 -5.32 0.19 -4.67
N ILE A 7 -4.93 0.28 -3.40
CA ILE A 7 -5.87 0.53 -2.30
C ILE A 7 -6.22 2.01 -2.26
N GLU A 8 -5.23 2.89 -2.38
CA GLU A 8 -5.42 4.34 -2.36
C GLU A 8 -6.40 4.78 -3.47
N HIS A 9 -6.23 4.27 -4.69
CA HIS A 9 -7.11 4.57 -5.82
C HIS A 9 -8.54 4.06 -5.66
N GLU A 10 -8.73 2.90 -5.01
CA GLU A 10 -10.07 2.39 -4.71
C GLU A 10 -10.78 3.30 -3.70
N ILE A 11 -10.05 3.74 -2.66
CA ILE A 11 -10.59 4.66 -1.64
C ILE A 11 -10.92 6.02 -2.23
N GLU A 12 -10.02 6.59 -3.02
CA GLU A 12 -10.25 7.85 -3.74
C GLU A 12 -11.54 7.78 -4.55
N LYS A 13 -11.74 6.69 -5.31
CA LYS A 13 -12.99 6.47 -6.05
C LYS A 13 -14.21 6.31 -5.16
N SER A 14 -14.11 5.54 -4.08
CA SER A 14 -15.23 5.28 -3.18
C SER A 14 -15.70 6.54 -2.45
N LEU A 15 -14.77 7.45 -2.15
CA LEU A 15 -15.01 8.71 -1.46
C LEU A 15 -15.24 9.88 -2.43
N GLY A 16 -15.10 9.64 -3.74
CA GLY A 16 -15.24 10.66 -4.78
C GLY A 16 -14.14 11.73 -4.75
N LEU A 17 -12.98 11.41 -4.17
CA LEU A 17 -11.82 12.31 -4.07
C LEU A 17 -11.13 12.38 -5.44
N LYS A 18 -10.90 13.60 -5.93
CA LYS A 18 -10.32 13.85 -7.26
C LYS A 18 -8.93 14.44 -7.22
N SER A 19 -8.50 14.92 -6.06
CA SER A 19 -7.22 15.60 -5.91
C SER A 19 -6.56 15.32 -4.57
N ARG A 20 -5.23 15.40 -4.57
CA ARG A 20 -4.43 15.35 -3.34
C ARG A 20 -4.83 16.43 -2.33
N CYS A 21 -5.29 17.59 -2.81
CA CYS A 21 -5.77 18.67 -1.94
C CYS A 21 -6.98 18.23 -1.12
N GLU A 22 -7.92 17.49 -1.71
CA GLU A 22 -9.09 16.96 -1.00
C GLU A 22 -8.69 15.90 0.04
N ILE A 23 -7.71 15.04 -0.26
CA ILE A 23 -7.16 14.09 0.72
C ILE A 23 -6.55 14.84 1.91
N LEU A 24 -5.80 15.91 1.65
CA LEU A 24 -5.20 16.73 2.71
C LEU A 24 -6.26 17.48 3.54
N GLN A 25 -7.36 17.91 2.92
CA GLN A 25 -8.49 18.53 3.61
C GLN A 25 -9.25 17.54 4.49
N MET A 26 -9.46 16.30 4.03
CA MET A 26 -9.99 15.20 4.84
C MET A 26 -9.05 14.84 6.00
N GLY A 27 -7.75 14.99 5.76
CA GLY A 27 -6.68 14.67 6.71
C GLY A 27 -6.10 13.28 6.46
N ILE A 28 -4.77 13.21 6.47
CA ILE A 28 -4.00 11.97 6.26
C ILE A 28 -4.45 10.84 7.21
N PRO A 29 -4.68 11.08 8.53
CA PRO A 29 -5.13 10.02 9.42
C PRO A 29 -6.48 9.43 9.02
N GLY A 30 -7.43 10.27 8.58
CA GLY A 30 -8.76 9.84 8.15
C GLY A 30 -8.69 8.99 6.89
N PHE A 31 -7.94 9.45 5.89
CA PHE A 31 -7.73 8.70 4.65
C PHE A 31 -7.06 7.34 4.89
N ASN A 32 -6.01 7.29 5.72
CA ASN A 32 -5.33 6.04 6.06
C ASN A 32 -6.24 5.06 6.80
N GLN A 33 -7.17 5.56 7.62
CA GLN A 33 -8.15 4.72 8.31
C GLN A 33 -9.11 4.05 7.33
N GLU A 34 -9.60 4.78 6.32
CA GLU A 34 -10.45 4.21 5.26
C GLU A 34 -9.69 3.16 4.44
N CYS A 35 -8.43 3.42 4.07
CA CYS A 35 -7.58 2.43 3.41
C CYS A 35 -7.46 1.14 4.23
N ARG A 36 -7.24 1.26 5.54
CA ARG A 36 -7.11 0.10 6.43
C ARG A 36 -8.39 -0.71 6.54
N LYS A 37 -9.56 -0.06 6.54
CA LYS A 37 -10.87 -0.75 6.60
C LYS A 37 -11.08 -1.64 5.37
N VAL A 38 -10.74 -1.14 4.18
CA VAL A 38 -10.90 -1.90 2.93
C VAL A 38 -9.98 -3.13 2.86
N VAL A 39 -8.74 -3.01 3.32
CA VAL A 39 -7.82 -4.15 3.41
C VAL A 39 -8.40 -5.27 4.29
N MET A 40 -8.95 -4.91 5.46
CA MET A 40 -9.52 -5.90 6.39
C MET A 40 -10.78 -6.55 5.82
N ARG A 41 -11.63 -5.78 5.12
CA ARG A 41 -12.81 -6.31 4.40
C ARG A 41 -12.41 -7.37 3.39
N TYR A 42 -11.47 -7.06 2.49
CA TYR A 42 -11.05 -8.00 1.45
C TYR A 42 -10.33 -9.22 2.00
N SER A 43 -9.55 -9.09 3.07
CA SER A 43 -8.92 -10.22 3.75
C SER A 43 -9.96 -11.25 4.22
N GLN A 44 -11.08 -10.80 4.80
CA GLN A 44 -12.17 -11.68 5.24
C GLN A 44 -12.87 -12.37 4.06
N GLU A 45 -13.13 -11.64 2.97
CA GLU A 45 -13.74 -12.19 1.76
C GLU A 45 -12.86 -13.27 1.12
N TRP A 46 -11.55 -13.00 1.03
CA TRP A 46 -10.57 -13.95 0.52
C TRP A 46 -10.51 -15.22 1.35
N LYS A 47 -10.55 -15.11 2.69
CA LYS A 47 -10.57 -16.28 3.58
C LYS A 47 -11.73 -17.23 3.28
N ARG A 48 -12.92 -16.67 3.01
CA ARG A 48 -14.10 -17.46 2.61
C ARG A 48 -13.88 -18.18 1.27
N ILE A 49 -13.33 -17.47 0.28
CA ILE A 49 -13.12 -18.02 -1.08
C ILE A 49 -12.04 -19.10 -1.08
N VAL A 50 -10.89 -18.85 -0.46
CA VAL A 50 -9.74 -19.79 -0.38
C VAL A 50 -10.16 -21.09 0.27
N LYS A 51 -10.93 -21.01 1.38
CA LYS A 51 -11.50 -22.19 2.05
C LYS A 51 -12.44 -22.96 1.12
N ARG A 52 -13.30 -22.27 0.37
CA ARG A 52 -14.23 -22.90 -0.60
C ARG A 52 -13.49 -23.58 -1.76
N LEU A 53 -12.37 -23.02 -2.19
CA LEU A 53 -11.51 -23.57 -3.24
C LEU A 53 -10.64 -24.74 -2.76
N ALA A 54 -10.75 -25.15 -1.50
CA ALA A 54 -9.92 -26.18 -0.89
C ALA A 54 -8.40 -25.92 -0.98
N ARG A 55 -7.99 -24.65 -1.06
CA ARG A 55 -6.58 -24.28 -0.95
C ARG A 55 -6.17 -24.32 0.51
N TRP A 56 -5.28 -25.23 0.86
CA TRP A 56 -4.77 -25.38 2.21
C TRP A 56 -3.61 -24.43 2.45
N ILE A 57 -3.90 -23.35 3.18
CA ILE A 57 -2.94 -22.31 3.56
C ILE A 57 -3.38 -21.71 4.90
N ASP A 58 -2.41 -21.35 5.74
CA ASP A 58 -2.68 -20.66 7.00
C ASP A 58 -3.07 -19.19 6.72
N MET A 59 -4.29 -18.84 7.11
CA MET A 59 -4.82 -17.46 7.01
C MET A 59 -5.13 -16.87 8.39
N ASP A 60 -4.77 -17.57 9.47
CA ASP A 60 -4.91 -17.11 10.85
C ASP A 60 -3.60 -16.48 11.35
N ASN A 61 -2.46 -17.04 10.92
CA ASN A 61 -1.12 -16.48 11.16
C ASN A 61 -0.50 -15.94 9.86
N ASP A 62 -1.26 -15.10 9.15
CA ASP A 62 -0.80 -14.44 7.94
C ASP A 62 0.19 -13.31 8.23
N TYR A 63 0.98 -12.91 7.22
CA TYR A 63 1.75 -11.68 7.28
C TYR A 63 0.97 -10.57 6.57
N LYS A 64 0.91 -9.37 7.15
CA LYS A 64 0.37 -8.19 6.49
C LYS A 64 1.46 -7.14 6.35
N THR A 65 1.53 -6.48 5.20
CA THR A 65 2.55 -5.43 4.98
C THR A 65 2.32 -4.20 5.85
N LEU A 66 1.12 -4.07 6.43
CA LEU A 66 0.76 -3.06 7.43
C LEU A 66 1.19 -3.39 8.86
N ASP A 67 1.69 -4.60 9.11
CA ASP A 67 2.15 -5.00 10.44
C ASP A 67 3.48 -4.32 10.78
N PHE A 68 3.62 -3.85 12.02
CA PHE A 68 4.81 -3.10 12.45
C PHE A 68 6.11 -3.88 12.25
N LYS A 69 6.12 -5.19 12.55
CA LYS A 69 7.29 -6.06 12.35
C LYS A 69 7.69 -6.15 10.87
N TYR A 70 6.71 -6.17 9.96
CA TYR A 70 6.97 -6.19 8.53
C TYR A 70 7.58 -4.86 8.08
N MET A 71 6.98 -3.73 8.45
CA MET A 71 7.51 -2.41 8.13
C MET A 71 8.91 -2.17 8.68
N GLU A 72 9.20 -2.65 9.90
CA GLU A 72 10.52 -2.57 10.52
C GLU A 72 11.57 -3.34 9.70
N SER A 73 11.22 -4.53 9.19
CA SER A 73 12.11 -5.29 8.32
C SER A 73 12.42 -4.56 7.01
N VAL A 74 11.45 -3.85 6.45
CA VAL A 74 11.64 -3.00 5.26
C VAL A 74 12.57 -1.83 5.58
N TRP A 75 12.40 -1.18 6.73
CA TRP A 75 13.29 -0.10 7.18
C TRP A 75 14.72 -0.58 7.36
N TRP A 76 14.91 -1.76 7.96
CA TRP A 76 16.23 -2.39 8.08
C TRP A 76 16.86 -2.63 6.71
N ALA A 77 16.12 -3.21 5.75
CA ALA A 77 16.62 -3.46 4.40
C ALA A 77 17.03 -2.15 3.69
N CYS A 78 16.18 -1.12 3.75
CA CYS A 78 16.49 0.20 3.21
C CYS A 78 17.75 0.80 3.86
N LYS A 79 17.90 0.68 5.18
CA LYS A 79 19.10 1.16 5.90
C LYS A 79 20.36 0.44 5.44
N GLU A 80 20.32 -0.88 5.25
CA GLU A 80 21.48 -1.65 4.78
C GLU A 80 21.85 -1.29 3.33
N LEU A 81 20.87 -1.09 2.44
CA LEU A 81 21.13 -0.62 1.09
C LEU A 81 21.72 0.80 1.06
N PHE A 82 21.24 1.68 1.93
CA PHE A 82 21.77 3.03 2.08
C PHE A 82 23.22 3.01 2.57
N LYS A 83 23.55 2.21 3.60
CA LYS A 83 24.93 2.05 4.10
C LYS A 83 25.89 1.54 3.03
N LYS A 84 25.41 0.70 2.11
CA LYS A 84 26.20 0.17 0.98
C LYS A 84 26.33 1.16 -0.19
N GLY A 85 25.75 2.37 -0.09
CA GLY A 85 25.77 3.36 -1.16
C GLY A 85 24.88 3.02 -2.36
N LEU A 86 23.92 2.10 -2.20
CA LEU A 86 23.04 1.64 -3.28
C LEU A 86 21.76 2.50 -3.43
N ILE A 87 21.46 3.34 -2.44
CA ILE A 87 20.35 4.30 -2.47
C ILE A 87 20.93 5.71 -2.65
N TYR A 88 20.44 6.43 -3.65
CA TYR A 88 20.84 7.81 -3.94
C TYR A 88 19.64 8.63 -4.39
N ARG A 89 19.77 9.96 -4.32
CA ARG A 89 18.79 10.92 -4.85
C ARG A 89 19.30 11.49 -6.17
N GLY A 90 18.45 11.51 -7.19
CA GLY A 90 18.77 12.12 -8.48
C GLY A 90 17.53 12.70 -9.16
N PHE A 91 17.75 13.66 -10.06
CA PHE A 91 16.70 14.23 -10.91
C PHE A 91 16.78 13.57 -12.28
N LYS A 92 15.71 12.88 -12.69
CA LYS A 92 15.65 12.11 -13.93
C LYS A 92 14.26 12.25 -14.56
N VAL A 93 14.20 12.09 -15.89
CA VAL A 93 12.93 11.91 -16.59
C VAL A 93 12.43 10.51 -16.27
N MET A 94 11.24 10.41 -15.70
CA MET A 94 10.60 9.16 -15.26
C MET A 94 9.13 9.14 -15.70
N PRO A 95 8.52 7.97 -15.90
CA PRO A 95 7.08 7.86 -16.07
C PRO A 95 6.34 8.48 -14.89
N TYR A 96 5.33 9.29 -15.16
CA TYR A 96 4.56 10.00 -14.14
C TYR A 96 3.07 9.80 -14.37
N SER A 97 2.37 9.31 -13.35
CA SER A 97 0.91 9.17 -13.38
C SER A 97 0.28 10.50 -12.97
N THR A 98 -0.43 11.15 -13.89
CA THR A 98 -1.17 12.40 -13.61
C THR A 98 -2.36 12.17 -12.69
N GLY A 99 -2.99 10.98 -12.76
CA GLY A 99 -4.11 10.62 -11.89
C GLY A 99 -3.68 10.45 -10.44
N CYS A 100 -2.55 9.78 -10.20
CA CYS A 100 -2.05 9.51 -8.84
C CYS A 100 -1.08 10.59 -8.33
N GLY A 101 -0.64 11.51 -9.18
CA GLY A 101 0.31 12.56 -8.82
C GLY A 101 1.68 12.05 -8.37
N THR A 102 2.13 10.89 -8.87
CA THR A 102 3.38 10.25 -8.45
C THR A 102 4.14 9.61 -9.61
N SER A 103 5.46 9.53 -9.47
CA SER A 103 6.34 8.81 -10.41
C SER A 103 6.15 7.30 -10.27
N LEU A 104 6.22 6.59 -11.39
CA LEU A 104 6.14 5.13 -11.43
C LEU A 104 7.52 4.52 -11.69
N SER A 105 7.73 3.30 -11.19
CA SER A 105 8.90 2.51 -11.57
C SER A 105 8.81 2.08 -13.02
N ASN A 106 9.98 1.80 -13.59
CA ASN A 106 10.05 0.98 -14.79
C ASN A 106 10.02 -0.47 -14.29
N PHE A 107 9.11 -1.28 -14.85
CA PHE A 107 8.72 -2.61 -14.37
C PHE A 107 7.81 -2.58 -13.13
#